data_AF-A0A8J5ISN2-F1
#
_entry.id   AF-A0A8J5ISN2-F1
#
_cell.length_a   1.000
_cell.length_b   1.000
_cell.length_c   1.000
_cell.angle_alpha   90.00
_cell.angle_beta   90.00
_cell.angle_gamma   90.00
#
_symmetry.space_group_name_H-M   'P 1'
#
loop_
_entity.id
_entity.type
_entity.pdbx_description
1 polymer ?
#
loop_
_entity_poly.entity_id
_entity_poly.type
_entity_poly.pdbx_seq_one_letter_code
_entity_poly.pdbx_strand_id
1 'polypeptide(L)'
;MSASSSAAPSNSVEDMAASLKKELRRRIGATLKALPDAEVTEQSCLLTEKICALPEFAGARGISVYLEMPKEAATPKLLEAAFAADKKVFVPKITGRSAEDLKMLQATSMDDIRSFPKDKWQIPDPPLLFDTGAPRDDAVQGDDLELVLLPGVAFDRRGGRLGHGKGYYDSFLRRLTEHYKAIGHPPPTTIGICLSLQLVDQVPLAAHDKMLDLVVTPTKVIRVIHPNNLNMMGKRVFLGTLCLLLCTAVALGQDLYELLGVSSSATASQMKRAYRKLSLKYHPDKQAEENREAMKEEFVKITNAYRVLSDPERREKYDVYGIADDQGFEYVDDGDGVEDSLMNWVGLVAVLAVGIIPIVVMQRNRTKPLKKRREALRSLAKTRLTKAGDKSFTKTFTKTRKQYVDDPTRARTLTGVLVGDALLDADSLALLLLIACRSL
;
A
#
# COMPACT_ATOMS: atom_id res chain seq x y z
N MET A 1 -41.75 9.76 -23.88
CA MET A 1 -41.01 8.74 -23.12
C MET A 1 -39.74 8.42 -23.89
N SER A 2 -38.70 9.20 -23.64
CA SER A 2 -37.36 9.03 -24.16
C SER A 2 -36.57 8.17 -23.17
N ALA A 3 -36.32 6.91 -23.53
CA ALA A 3 -35.41 6.05 -22.80
C ALA A 3 -34.05 6.11 -23.50
N SER A 4 -33.13 6.94 -22.98
CA SER A 4 -31.71 6.80 -23.30
C SER A 4 -31.17 5.59 -22.54
N SER A 5 -30.83 4.51 -23.25
CA SER A 5 -30.08 3.41 -22.65
C SER A 5 -28.59 3.78 -22.62
N SER A 6 -28.08 4.03 -21.42
CA SER A 6 -26.65 4.01 -21.11
C SER A 6 -26.17 2.57 -20.91
N ALA A 7 -25.30 2.06 -21.79
CA ALA A 7 -24.48 0.85 -21.62
C ALA A 7 -23.44 0.84 -22.76
N ALA A 8 -22.13 0.62 -22.65
CA ALA A 8 -21.18 0.42 -21.55
C ALA A 8 -19.76 0.74 -22.12
N PRO A 9 -18.78 1.26 -21.34
CA PRO A 9 -17.45 1.60 -21.86
C PRO A 9 -16.39 0.48 -21.72
N SER A 10 -16.77 -0.78 -21.44
CA SER A 10 -15.81 -1.82 -20.99
C SER A 10 -14.96 -2.48 -22.08
N ASN A 11 -15.40 -2.52 -23.35
CA ASN A 11 -14.69 -3.30 -24.38
C ASN A 11 -13.48 -2.57 -25.01
N SER A 12 -13.41 -1.24 -24.95
CA SER A 12 -12.37 -0.48 -25.67
C SER A 12 -11.00 -0.50 -24.98
N VAL A 13 -10.95 -0.57 -23.65
CA VAL A 13 -9.70 -0.52 -22.88
C VAL A 13 -8.95 -1.84 -22.92
N GLU A 14 -9.65 -2.98 -22.82
CA GLU A 14 -9.04 -4.30 -22.92
C GLU A 14 -8.51 -4.58 -24.34
N ASP A 15 -9.27 -4.18 -25.37
CA ASP A 15 -8.84 -4.28 -26.77
C ASP A 15 -7.61 -3.41 -27.05
N MET A 16 -7.56 -2.20 -26.47
CA MET A 16 -6.40 -1.32 -26.55
C MET A 16 -5.17 -1.95 -25.88
N ALA A 17 -5.33 -2.51 -24.66
CA ALA A 17 -4.25 -3.18 -23.95
C ALA A 17 -3.74 -4.41 -24.72
N ALA A 18 -4.63 -5.20 -25.32
CA ALA A 18 -4.25 -6.35 -26.16
C ALA A 18 -3.45 -5.93 -27.41
N SER A 19 -3.87 -4.84 -28.07
CA SER A 19 -3.17 -4.26 -29.21
C SER A 19 -1.77 -3.76 -28.83
N LEU A 20 -1.66 -3.01 -27.72
CA LEU A 20 -0.38 -2.52 -27.19
C LEU A 20 0.56 -3.66 -26.80
N LYS A 21 0.04 -4.73 -26.16
CA LYS A 21 0.81 -5.94 -25.86
C LYS A 21 1.35 -6.59 -27.14
N LYS A 22 0.53 -6.70 -28.19
CA LYS A 22 0.93 -7.28 -29.48
C LYS A 22 2.04 -6.46 -30.14
N GLU A 23 1.91 -5.14 -30.14
CA GLU A 23 2.92 -4.24 -30.68
C GLU A 23 4.23 -4.33 -29.91
N LEU A 24 4.17 -4.33 -28.57
CA LEU A 24 5.35 -4.45 -27.72
C LEU A 24 6.06 -5.79 -27.93
N ARG A 25 5.33 -6.91 -28.06
CA ARG A 25 5.91 -8.21 -28.40
C ARG A 25 6.64 -8.18 -29.73
N ARG A 26 6.03 -7.57 -30.76
CA ARG A 26 6.62 -7.46 -32.10
C ARG A 26 7.91 -6.65 -32.06
N ARG A 27 7.89 -5.48 -31.42
CA ARG A 27 9.03 -4.58 -31.33
C ARG A 27 10.21 -5.22 -30.59
N ILE A 28 9.98 -5.74 -29.38
CA ILE A 28 11.05 -6.34 -28.58
C ILE A 28 11.53 -7.66 -29.18
N GLY A 29 10.62 -8.47 -29.74
CA GLY A 29 11.00 -9.69 -30.45
C GLY A 29 11.92 -9.43 -31.65
N ALA A 30 11.70 -8.34 -32.40
CA ALA A 30 12.58 -7.93 -33.48
C ALA A 30 13.98 -7.53 -32.96
N THR A 31 14.04 -6.77 -31.85
CA THR A 31 15.30 -6.39 -31.23
C THR A 31 16.08 -7.59 -30.69
N LEU A 32 15.41 -8.51 -29.99
CA LEU A 32 16.04 -9.73 -29.46
C LEU A 32 16.55 -10.65 -30.57
N LYS A 33 15.85 -10.72 -31.71
CA LYS A 33 16.31 -11.49 -32.86
C LYS A 33 17.61 -10.93 -33.45
N ALA A 34 17.82 -9.62 -33.39
CA ALA A 34 19.03 -8.96 -33.85
C ALA A 34 20.21 -9.05 -32.86
N LEU A 35 19.95 -9.45 -31.60
CA LEU A 35 20.97 -9.56 -30.56
C LEU A 35 21.94 -10.72 -30.85
N PRO A 36 23.26 -10.51 -30.85
CA PRO A 36 24.23 -11.59 -31.02
C PRO A 36 24.15 -12.64 -29.90
N ASP A 37 24.36 -13.92 -30.22
CA ASP A 37 24.29 -15.01 -29.23
C ASP A 37 25.40 -14.91 -28.16
N ALA A 38 26.55 -14.34 -28.52
CA ALA A 38 27.63 -14.05 -27.57
C ALA A 38 27.17 -13.07 -26.48
N GLU A 39 26.41 -12.05 -26.85
CA GLU A 39 25.90 -11.04 -25.92
C GLU A 39 24.81 -11.63 -25.02
N VAL A 40 23.93 -12.48 -25.56
CA VAL A 40 22.97 -13.26 -24.75
C VAL A 40 23.71 -14.10 -23.72
N THR A 41 24.78 -14.79 -24.13
CA THR A 41 25.58 -15.66 -23.25
C THR A 41 26.27 -14.87 -22.14
N GLU A 42 26.89 -13.73 -22.48
CA GLU A 42 27.55 -12.85 -21.52
C GLU A 42 26.54 -12.30 -20.49
N GLN A 43 25.43 -11.74 -20.96
CA GLN A 43 24.37 -11.22 -20.09
C GLN A 43 23.79 -12.33 -19.20
N SER A 44 23.63 -13.54 -19.71
CA SER A 44 23.14 -14.70 -18.94
C SER A 44 24.10 -15.12 -17.83
N CYS A 45 25.42 -15.01 -18.05
CA CYS A 45 26.40 -15.25 -16.99
C CYS A 45 26.27 -14.22 -15.85
N LEU A 46 26.15 -12.94 -16.19
CA LEU A 46 25.96 -11.86 -15.21
C LEU A 46 24.63 -12.01 -14.45
N LEU A 47 23.57 -12.41 -15.14
CA LEU A 47 22.27 -12.72 -14.53
C LEU A 47 22.39 -13.87 -13.53
N THR A 48 23.09 -14.94 -13.90
CA THR A 48 23.31 -16.10 -13.02
C THR A 48 24.05 -15.69 -11.76
N GLU A 49 25.17 -14.95 -11.89
CA GLU A 49 25.95 -14.46 -10.75
C GLU A 49 25.09 -13.62 -9.79
N LYS A 50 24.32 -12.68 -10.35
CA LYS A 50 23.44 -11.83 -9.54
C LYS A 50 22.36 -12.63 -8.83
N ILE A 51 21.69 -13.56 -9.52
CA ILE A 51 20.64 -14.39 -8.91
C ILE A 51 21.22 -15.27 -7.80
N CYS A 52 22.39 -15.89 -8.02
CA CYS A 52 23.04 -16.72 -7.01
C CYS A 52 23.45 -15.92 -5.76
N ALA A 53 23.74 -14.62 -5.91
CA ALA A 53 24.07 -13.73 -4.80
C ALA A 53 22.84 -13.22 -4.02
N LEU A 54 21.61 -13.51 -4.47
CA LEU A 54 20.39 -13.05 -3.80
C LEU A 54 20.10 -13.84 -2.52
N PRO A 55 19.60 -13.19 -1.46
CA PRO A 55 19.13 -13.89 -0.27
C PRO A 55 17.95 -14.83 -0.58
N GLU A 56 17.12 -14.49 -1.57
CA GLU A 56 16.03 -15.35 -2.04
C GLU A 56 16.55 -16.67 -2.63
N PHE A 57 17.66 -16.63 -3.37
CA PHE A 57 18.28 -17.85 -3.88
C PHE A 57 18.94 -18.63 -2.75
N ALA A 58 19.67 -17.96 -1.86
CA ALA A 58 20.33 -18.62 -0.74
C ALA A 58 19.31 -19.35 0.18
N GLY A 59 18.20 -18.69 0.49
CA GLY A 59 17.16 -19.21 1.39
C GLY A 59 16.23 -20.27 0.77
N ALA A 60 16.11 -20.32 -0.56
CA ALA A 60 15.16 -21.23 -1.22
C ALA A 60 15.62 -22.69 -1.20
N ARG A 61 14.76 -23.60 -0.72
CA ARG A 61 14.95 -25.07 -0.79
C ARG A 61 14.54 -25.64 -2.13
N GLY A 62 13.47 -25.11 -2.71
CA GLY A 62 12.98 -25.45 -4.04
C GLY A 62 12.94 -24.25 -4.96
N ILE A 63 13.38 -24.46 -6.20
CA ILE A 63 13.48 -23.44 -7.23
C ILE A 63 12.88 -23.94 -8.55
N SER A 64 12.06 -23.10 -9.18
CA SER A 64 11.58 -23.33 -10.54
C SER A 64 12.40 -22.51 -11.52
N VAL A 65 12.90 -23.17 -12.56
CA VAL A 65 13.72 -22.57 -13.61
C VAL A 65 13.14 -22.97 -14.96
N TYR A 66 12.95 -22.00 -15.86
CA TYR A 66 12.51 -22.29 -17.21
C TYR A 66 13.66 -22.89 -18.03
N LEU A 67 13.32 -23.65 -19.07
CA LEU A 67 14.28 -24.13 -20.06
C LEU A 67 14.27 -23.16 -21.25
N GLU A 68 15.42 -22.57 -21.56
CA GLU A 68 15.48 -21.42 -22.45
C GLU A 68 15.05 -21.72 -23.89
N MET A 69 14.29 -20.79 -24.45
CA MET A 69 14.07 -20.70 -25.89
C MET A 69 15.19 -19.89 -26.56
N PRO A 70 15.33 -19.97 -27.90
CA PRO A 70 16.24 -19.09 -28.62
C PRO A 70 15.99 -17.62 -28.28
N LYS A 71 17.07 -16.89 -27.95
CA LYS A 71 17.07 -15.48 -27.54
C LYS A 71 16.43 -15.17 -26.18
N GLU A 72 16.13 -16.18 -25.36
CA GLU A 72 15.95 -15.99 -23.92
C GLU A 72 17.30 -16.03 -23.20
N ALA A 73 17.35 -15.54 -21.96
CA ALA A 73 18.55 -15.68 -21.15
C ALA A 73 18.80 -17.18 -20.87
N ALA A 74 20.04 -17.61 -21.05
CA ALA A 74 20.45 -18.99 -20.85
C ALA A 74 20.46 -19.36 -19.37
N THR A 75 19.87 -20.50 -19.04
CA THR A 75 19.74 -21.00 -17.66
C THR A 75 20.64 -22.19 -17.25
N PRO A 76 21.47 -22.84 -18.09
CA PRO A 76 22.23 -24.03 -17.67
C PRO A 76 23.14 -23.80 -16.46
N LYS A 77 23.86 -22.67 -16.42
CA LYS A 77 24.73 -22.32 -15.28
C LYS A 77 23.94 -22.07 -13.99
N LEU A 78 22.71 -21.59 -14.12
CA LEU A 78 21.82 -21.34 -12.99
C LEU A 78 21.23 -22.65 -12.44
N LEU A 79 20.88 -23.58 -13.34
CA LEU A 79 20.51 -24.95 -12.98
C LEU A 79 21.67 -25.67 -12.28
N GLU A 80 22.88 -25.60 -12.85
CA GLU A 80 24.10 -26.14 -12.24
C GLU A 80 24.33 -25.59 -10.82
N ALA A 81 24.21 -24.27 -10.64
CA ALA A 81 24.32 -23.63 -9.33
C ALA A 81 23.23 -24.07 -8.36
N ALA A 82 21.99 -24.26 -8.82
CA ALA A 82 20.88 -24.73 -7.99
C ALA A 82 21.10 -26.18 -7.50
N PHE A 83 21.51 -27.09 -8.39
CA PHE A 83 21.86 -28.46 -8.02
C PHE A 83 23.08 -28.52 -7.10
N ALA A 84 24.12 -27.72 -7.37
CA ALA A 84 25.30 -27.65 -6.51
C ALA A 84 24.98 -27.13 -5.09
N ALA A 85 23.90 -26.34 -4.95
CA ALA A 85 23.38 -25.86 -3.68
C ALA A 85 22.35 -26.80 -3.02
N ASP A 86 22.24 -28.05 -3.51
CA ASP A 86 21.32 -29.09 -3.00
C ASP A 86 19.84 -28.65 -2.98
N LYS A 87 19.43 -27.86 -3.97
CA LYS A 87 18.06 -27.39 -4.11
C LYS A 87 17.23 -28.35 -4.94
N LYS A 88 15.94 -28.48 -4.62
CA LYS A 88 14.98 -29.15 -5.50
C LYS A 88 14.69 -28.27 -6.71
N VAL A 89 15.00 -28.76 -7.90
CA VAL A 89 14.83 -28.01 -9.15
C VAL A 89 13.58 -28.48 -9.87
N PHE A 90 12.73 -27.53 -10.27
CA PHE A 90 11.52 -27.78 -11.05
C PHE A 90 11.58 -27.10 -12.41
N VAL A 91 11.24 -27.83 -13.47
CA VAL A 91 11.27 -27.37 -14.86
C VAL A 91 9.88 -27.47 -15.51
N PRO A 92 9.54 -26.58 -16.45
CA PRO A 92 8.20 -26.53 -17.02
C PRO A 92 7.92 -27.71 -17.97
N LYS A 93 6.72 -28.29 -17.85
CA LYS A 93 6.12 -29.26 -18.78
C LYS A 93 4.78 -28.76 -19.26
N ILE A 94 4.60 -28.64 -20.57
CA ILE A 94 3.28 -28.37 -21.17
C ILE A 94 2.63 -29.71 -21.53
N THR A 95 1.50 -30.03 -20.91
CA THR A 95 0.76 -31.29 -21.13
C THR A 95 -0.38 -31.16 -22.15
N GLY A 96 -0.70 -29.95 -22.60
CA GLY A 96 -1.84 -29.67 -23.48
C GLY A 96 -1.81 -28.28 -24.12
N ARG A 97 -2.98 -27.74 -24.46
CA ARG A 97 -3.13 -26.47 -25.21
C ARG A 97 -3.72 -25.34 -24.36
N SER A 98 -4.26 -25.66 -23.19
CA SER A 98 -4.81 -24.68 -22.24
C SER A 98 -3.70 -24.03 -21.43
N ALA A 99 -3.90 -22.79 -21.00
CA ALA A 99 -2.99 -22.11 -20.06
C ALA A 99 -2.80 -22.90 -18.75
N GLU A 100 -3.80 -23.68 -18.36
CA GLU A 100 -3.79 -24.53 -17.17
C GLU A 100 -2.90 -25.79 -17.31
N ASP A 101 -2.47 -26.13 -18.53
CA ASP A 101 -1.72 -27.35 -18.82
C ASP A 101 -0.20 -27.22 -18.56
N LEU A 102 0.24 -26.14 -17.91
CA LEU A 102 1.62 -25.99 -17.47
C LEU A 102 1.82 -26.66 -16.11
N LYS A 103 2.68 -27.67 -16.05
CA LYS A 103 3.15 -28.31 -14.81
C LYS A 103 4.61 -27.94 -14.55
N MET A 104 5.03 -27.93 -13.29
CA MET A 104 6.44 -27.72 -12.92
C MET A 104 6.96 -29.01 -12.33
N LEU A 105 7.65 -29.81 -13.15
CA LEU A 105 8.08 -31.16 -12.79
C LEU A 105 9.49 -31.15 -12.23
N GLN A 106 9.73 -31.95 -11.20
CA GLN A 106 11.04 -32.05 -10.59
C GLN A 106 12.08 -32.67 -11.54
N ALA A 107 13.23 -32.02 -11.66
CA ALA A 107 14.45 -32.57 -12.25
C ALA A 107 15.42 -32.98 -11.13
N THR A 108 16.11 -34.10 -11.32
CA THR A 108 16.98 -34.68 -10.28
C THR A 108 18.45 -34.26 -10.43
N SER A 109 18.88 -33.94 -11.65
CA SER A 109 20.24 -33.51 -11.94
C SER A 109 20.34 -32.83 -13.31
N MET A 110 21.52 -32.27 -13.62
CA MET A 110 21.81 -31.79 -14.97
C MET A 110 21.79 -32.91 -16.01
N ASP A 111 22.21 -34.12 -15.65
CA ASP A 111 22.20 -35.25 -16.57
C ASP A 111 20.79 -35.78 -16.84
N ASP A 112 19.90 -35.69 -15.84
CA ASP A 112 18.47 -35.91 -16.02
C ASP A 112 17.88 -34.90 -17.02
N ILE A 113 18.19 -33.61 -16.88
CA ILE A 113 17.72 -32.59 -17.85
C ILE A 113 18.25 -32.86 -19.26
N ARG A 114 19.52 -33.27 -19.39
CA ARG A 114 20.14 -33.60 -20.68
C ARG A 114 19.54 -34.85 -21.33
N SER A 115 18.96 -35.77 -20.55
CA SER A 115 18.35 -37.00 -21.06
C SER A 115 16.93 -36.78 -21.59
N PHE A 116 16.28 -35.65 -21.23
CA PHE A 116 14.91 -35.37 -21.65
C PHE A 116 14.76 -35.35 -23.18
N PRO A 117 13.66 -35.91 -23.72
CA PRO A 117 13.35 -35.79 -25.14
C PRO A 117 13.22 -34.30 -25.49
N LYS A 118 13.74 -33.90 -26.64
CA LYS A 118 13.60 -32.53 -27.10
C LYS A 118 12.28 -32.33 -27.82
N ASP A 119 11.65 -31.18 -27.60
CA ASP A 119 10.44 -30.80 -28.30
C ASP A 119 10.72 -30.29 -29.73
N LYS A 120 9.67 -29.75 -30.39
CA LYS A 120 9.78 -29.19 -31.75
C LYS A 120 10.72 -27.99 -31.84
N TRP A 121 11.01 -27.33 -30.73
CA TRP A 121 11.87 -26.15 -30.61
C TRP A 121 13.27 -26.50 -30.10
N GLN A 122 13.59 -27.79 -30.01
CA GLN A 122 14.86 -28.31 -29.46
C GLN A 122 15.06 -28.05 -27.96
N ILE A 123 13.99 -27.73 -27.24
CA ILE A 123 14.00 -27.49 -25.81
C ILE A 123 13.80 -28.84 -25.11
N PRO A 124 14.55 -29.17 -24.04
CA PRO A 124 14.31 -30.38 -23.27
C PRO A 124 12.88 -30.40 -22.71
N ASP A 125 12.14 -31.49 -22.91
CA ASP A 125 10.76 -31.66 -22.50
C ASP A 125 10.67 -32.76 -21.43
N PRO A 126 10.51 -32.41 -20.15
CA PRO A 126 10.57 -33.39 -19.07
C PRO A 126 9.45 -34.44 -19.17
N PRO A 127 9.76 -35.75 -19.08
CA PRO A 127 8.74 -36.79 -19.06
C PRO A 127 7.88 -36.71 -17.80
N LEU A 128 6.63 -37.18 -17.85
CA LEU A 128 5.74 -37.19 -16.68
C LEU A 128 6.16 -38.20 -15.61
N LEU A 129 6.96 -39.20 -15.98
CA LEU A 129 7.44 -40.26 -15.12
C LEU A 129 8.97 -40.20 -15.06
N PHE A 130 9.53 -40.68 -13.95
CA PHE A 130 10.94 -41.07 -13.88
C PHE A 130 11.17 -42.38 -14.64
N ASP A 131 12.43 -42.72 -14.90
CA ASP A 131 12.81 -43.99 -15.54
C ASP A 131 12.38 -45.22 -14.71
N THR A 132 12.16 -45.03 -13.41
CA THR A 132 11.60 -46.04 -12.49
C THR A 132 10.11 -46.30 -12.71
N GLY A 133 9.43 -45.48 -13.52
CA GLY A 133 7.97 -45.52 -13.72
C GLY A 133 7.17 -44.74 -12.68
N ALA A 134 7.81 -44.20 -11.64
CA ALA A 134 7.15 -43.34 -10.66
C ALA A 134 6.81 -41.96 -11.27
N PRO A 135 5.69 -41.31 -10.89
CA PRO A 135 5.36 -39.97 -11.35
C PRO A 135 6.38 -38.95 -10.84
N ARG A 136 6.70 -37.96 -11.66
CA ARG A 136 7.50 -36.81 -11.21
C ARG A 136 6.66 -35.88 -10.35
N ASP A 137 7.28 -35.36 -9.30
CA ASP A 137 6.64 -34.41 -8.39
C ASP A 137 6.33 -33.08 -9.12
N ASP A 138 5.11 -32.59 -8.95
CA ASP A 138 4.66 -31.30 -9.47
C ASP A 138 4.71 -30.24 -8.36
N ALA A 139 5.39 -29.12 -8.62
CA ALA A 139 5.63 -28.07 -7.64
C ALA A 139 4.35 -27.43 -7.09
N VAL A 140 3.23 -27.51 -7.83
CA VAL A 140 1.92 -27.00 -7.36
C VAL A 140 1.29 -27.92 -6.30
N GLN A 141 1.76 -29.16 -6.16
CA GLN A 141 1.23 -30.11 -5.17
C GLN A 141 2.04 -30.12 -3.87
N GLY A 142 3.30 -29.66 -3.90
CA GLY A 142 4.18 -29.56 -2.74
C GLY A 142 4.09 -28.23 -1.98
N ASP A 143 4.96 -28.08 -0.99
CA ASP A 143 5.12 -26.90 -0.12
C ASP A 143 6.58 -26.39 -0.08
N ASP A 144 7.42 -26.89 -1.01
CA ASP A 144 8.87 -26.74 -1.01
C ASP A 144 9.40 -25.79 -2.10
N LEU A 145 8.55 -25.34 -3.03
CA LEU A 145 8.90 -24.34 -4.04
C LEU A 145 8.86 -22.94 -3.43
N GLU A 146 10.02 -22.30 -3.26
CA GLU A 146 10.13 -20.99 -2.60
C GLU A 146 10.57 -19.87 -3.56
N LEU A 147 11.15 -20.25 -4.71
CA LEU A 147 11.65 -19.32 -5.71
C LEU A 147 11.23 -19.74 -7.14
N VAL A 148 10.64 -18.82 -7.90
CA VAL A 148 10.22 -19.05 -9.29
C VAL A 148 10.93 -18.08 -10.20
N LEU A 149 11.68 -18.60 -11.16
CA LEU A 149 12.38 -17.82 -12.18
C LEU A 149 11.58 -17.85 -13.49
N LEU A 150 11.16 -16.68 -13.96
CA LEU A 150 10.24 -16.54 -15.08
C LEU A 150 10.92 -15.94 -16.31
N PRO A 151 10.69 -16.52 -17.50
CA PRO A 151 11.03 -15.89 -18.76
C PRO A 151 9.93 -14.89 -19.15
N GLY A 152 10.25 -14.06 -20.14
CA GLY A 152 9.33 -13.07 -20.69
C GLY A 152 9.93 -12.40 -21.93
N VAL A 153 9.07 -11.79 -22.74
CA VAL A 153 9.47 -10.98 -23.89
C VAL A 153 9.90 -9.60 -23.42
N ALA A 154 9.19 -9.01 -22.46
CA ALA A 154 9.51 -7.71 -21.88
C ALA A 154 9.17 -7.66 -20.39
N PHE A 155 9.88 -6.81 -19.66
CA PHE A 155 9.70 -6.56 -18.24
C PHE A 155 9.76 -5.06 -17.97
N ASP A 156 9.13 -4.58 -16.90
CA ASP A 156 9.28 -3.20 -16.45
C ASP A 156 9.78 -3.10 -15.02
N ARG A 157 10.10 -1.86 -14.59
CA ARG A 157 10.62 -1.58 -13.25
C ARG A 157 9.57 -1.73 -12.13
N ARG A 158 8.30 -1.88 -12.50
CA ARG A 158 7.17 -2.05 -11.57
C ARG A 158 6.82 -3.53 -11.39
N GLY A 159 7.54 -4.46 -12.01
CA GLY A 159 7.25 -5.89 -11.95
C GLY A 159 6.26 -6.38 -13.01
N GLY A 160 5.90 -5.54 -13.97
CA GLY A 160 5.13 -5.97 -15.13
C GLY A 160 5.93 -6.94 -15.99
N ARG A 161 5.28 -8.02 -16.44
CA ARG A 161 5.86 -9.05 -17.30
C ARG A 161 4.98 -9.27 -18.51
N LEU A 162 5.59 -9.26 -19.69
CA LEU A 162 4.94 -9.61 -20.96
C LEU A 162 5.43 -10.97 -21.44
N GLY A 163 4.62 -12.01 -21.33
CA GLY A 163 4.92 -13.32 -21.91
C GLY A 163 4.59 -13.41 -23.42
N HIS A 164 4.80 -14.59 -24.01
CA HIS A 164 4.52 -14.88 -25.44
C HIS A 164 3.03 -14.90 -25.82
N GLY A 165 2.12 -14.72 -24.85
CA GLY A 165 0.68 -14.52 -25.10
C GLY A 165 -0.22 -15.74 -24.87
N LYS A 166 0.33 -16.87 -24.43
CA LYS A 166 -0.46 -18.06 -24.05
C LYS A 166 -0.93 -18.10 -22.60
N GLY A 167 -0.41 -17.23 -21.73
CA GLY A 167 -0.84 -17.13 -20.33
C GLY A 167 -0.46 -18.31 -19.44
N TYR A 168 0.39 -19.24 -19.89
CA TYR A 168 0.79 -20.43 -19.11
C TYR A 168 1.31 -20.09 -17.72
N TYR A 169 2.26 -19.16 -17.65
CA TYR A 169 2.86 -18.74 -16.39
C TYR A 169 1.89 -17.93 -15.52
N ASP A 170 1.00 -17.11 -16.09
CA ASP A 170 0.04 -16.33 -15.31
C ASP A 170 -1.00 -17.25 -14.64
N SER A 171 -1.45 -18.28 -15.38
CA SER A 171 -2.28 -19.37 -14.85
C SER A 171 -1.55 -20.17 -13.78
N PHE A 172 -0.30 -20.56 -14.02
CA PHE A 172 0.52 -21.28 -13.05
C PHE A 172 0.72 -20.49 -11.75
N LEU A 173 1.13 -19.21 -11.83
CA LEU A 173 1.32 -18.35 -10.66
C LEU A 173 0.02 -18.16 -9.88
N ARG A 174 -1.12 -18.06 -10.56
CA ARG A 174 -2.44 -18.01 -9.93
C ARG A 174 -2.71 -19.29 -9.12
N ARG A 175 -2.57 -20.47 -9.73
CA ARG A 175 -2.76 -21.77 -9.06
C ARG A 175 -1.80 -21.96 -7.88
N LEU A 176 -0.53 -21.59 -8.07
CA LEU A 176 0.50 -21.67 -7.04
C LEU A 176 0.15 -20.78 -5.84
N THR A 177 -0.27 -19.53 -6.11
CA THR A 177 -0.69 -18.60 -5.05
C THR A 177 -1.92 -19.12 -4.30
N GLU A 178 -2.90 -19.69 -5.02
CA GLU A 178 -4.10 -20.28 -4.42
C GLU A 178 -3.76 -21.48 -3.52
N HIS A 179 -2.86 -22.36 -3.96
CA HIS A 179 -2.38 -23.51 -3.20
C HIS A 179 -1.63 -23.09 -1.93
N TYR A 180 -0.64 -22.21 -2.05
CA TYR A 180 0.15 -21.73 -0.90
C TYR A 180 -0.73 -21.02 0.13
N LYS A 181 -1.72 -20.26 -0.34
CA LYS A 181 -2.74 -19.65 0.52
C LYS A 181 -3.59 -20.70 1.25
N ALA A 182 -3.95 -21.79 0.59
CA ALA A 182 -4.76 -22.86 1.18
C ALA A 182 -4.00 -23.63 2.29
N ILE A 183 -2.69 -23.84 2.12
CA ILE A 183 -1.84 -24.49 3.12
C ILE A 183 -1.33 -23.52 4.21
N GLY A 184 -1.61 -22.22 4.09
CA GLY A 184 -1.20 -21.20 5.07
C GLY A 184 0.26 -20.75 4.97
N HIS A 185 0.92 -21.00 3.83
CA HIS A 185 2.29 -20.57 3.57
C HIS A 185 2.32 -19.28 2.72
N PRO A 186 3.38 -18.45 2.84
CA PRO A 186 3.57 -17.32 1.94
C PRO A 186 3.80 -17.82 0.50
N PRO A 187 3.31 -17.10 -0.52
CA PRO A 187 3.53 -17.50 -1.91
C PRO A 187 5.03 -17.45 -2.27
N PRO A 188 5.48 -18.27 -3.23
CA PRO A 188 6.87 -18.30 -3.64
C PRO A 188 7.31 -16.97 -4.27
N THR A 189 8.57 -16.58 -4.06
CA THR A 189 9.12 -15.34 -4.60
C THR A 189 9.29 -15.47 -6.11
N THR A 190 8.82 -14.48 -6.87
CA THR A 190 8.89 -14.47 -8.34
C THR A 190 9.98 -13.53 -8.85
N ILE A 191 10.85 -14.05 -9.71
CA ILE A 191 11.93 -13.26 -10.34
C ILE A 191 11.83 -13.35 -11.86
N GLY A 192 11.73 -12.19 -12.51
CA GLY A 192 11.86 -12.08 -13.96
C GLY A 192 13.33 -12.02 -14.37
N ILE A 193 13.77 -12.95 -15.21
CA ILE A 193 15.11 -12.92 -15.81
C ILE A 193 15.05 -12.06 -17.07
N CYS A 194 15.70 -10.89 -17.04
CA CYS A 194 15.51 -9.83 -18.02
C CYS A 194 16.85 -9.44 -18.65
N LEU A 195 17.05 -9.75 -19.93
CA LEU A 195 18.15 -9.19 -20.73
C LEU A 195 17.97 -7.67 -20.84
N SER A 196 19.07 -6.94 -21.08
CA SER A 196 19.07 -5.48 -21.05
C SER A 196 18.04 -4.84 -22.00
N LEU A 197 17.81 -5.46 -23.15
CA LEU A 197 16.87 -4.99 -24.18
C LEU A 197 15.40 -5.37 -23.90
N GLN A 198 15.15 -6.22 -22.90
CA GLN A 198 13.79 -6.61 -22.51
C GLN A 198 13.20 -5.65 -21.47
N LEU A 199 14.02 -4.81 -20.85
CA LEU A 199 13.55 -3.82 -19.89
C LEU A 199 12.93 -2.62 -20.61
N VAL A 200 11.62 -2.46 -20.44
CA VAL A 200 10.84 -1.34 -21.00
C VAL A 200 10.35 -0.41 -19.88
N ASP A 201 9.84 0.76 -20.26
CA ASP A 201 9.33 1.73 -19.29
C ASP A 201 8.07 1.25 -18.58
N GLN A 202 7.14 0.65 -19.35
CA GLN A 202 5.90 0.11 -18.83
C GLN A 202 5.40 -1.04 -19.70
N VAL A 203 5.05 -2.15 -19.07
CA VAL A 203 4.30 -3.24 -19.70
C VAL A 203 2.81 -2.93 -19.56
N PRO A 204 2.02 -2.95 -20.65
CA PRO A 204 0.56 -2.86 -20.55
C PRO A 204 0.03 -4.14 -19.89
N LEU A 205 -0.47 -4.02 -18.66
CA LEU A 205 -1.03 -5.13 -17.89
C LEU A 205 -2.55 -5.12 -17.96
N ALA A 206 -3.15 -6.31 -17.98
CA ALA A 206 -4.56 -6.57 -17.78
C ALA A 206 -4.80 -7.08 -16.36
N ALA A 207 -6.06 -7.08 -15.90
CA ALA A 207 -6.42 -7.47 -14.52
C ALA A 207 -5.96 -8.89 -14.12
N HIS A 208 -5.78 -9.78 -15.10
CA HIS A 208 -5.33 -11.15 -14.88
C HIS A 208 -3.80 -11.33 -14.89
N ASP A 209 -3.03 -10.33 -15.31
CA ASP A 209 -1.57 -10.43 -15.35
C ASP A 209 -1.01 -10.31 -13.92
N LYS A 210 -0.13 -11.25 -13.56
CA LYS A 210 0.55 -11.22 -12.26
C LYS A 210 1.80 -10.37 -12.35
N MET A 211 1.94 -9.45 -11.41
CA MET A 211 3.17 -8.70 -11.21
C MET A 211 4.21 -9.56 -10.50
N LEU A 212 5.47 -9.35 -10.84
CA LEU A 212 6.62 -10.02 -10.26
C LEU A 212 7.16 -9.27 -9.05
N ASP A 213 7.76 -10.00 -8.11
CA ASP A 213 8.39 -9.42 -6.92
C ASP A 213 9.77 -8.82 -7.24
N LEU A 214 10.53 -9.46 -8.13
CA LEU A 214 11.83 -8.97 -8.58
C LEU A 214 11.97 -9.05 -10.11
N VAL A 215 12.74 -8.12 -10.67
CA VAL A 215 13.26 -8.19 -12.04
C VAL A 215 14.77 -8.06 -11.97
N VAL A 216 15.50 -9.07 -12.45
CA VAL A 216 16.97 -9.08 -12.45
C VAL A 216 17.46 -8.82 -13.87
N THR A 217 18.32 -7.81 -14.02
CA THR A 217 19.01 -7.46 -15.26
C THR A 217 20.52 -7.64 -15.09
N PRO A 218 21.30 -7.68 -16.20
CA PRO A 218 22.76 -7.79 -16.12
C PRO A 218 23.41 -6.65 -15.34
N THR A 219 22.74 -5.50 -15.20
CA THR A 219 23.26 -4.34 -14.50
C THR A 219 22.68 -4.18 -13.10
N LYS A 220 21.39 -4.51 -12.87
CA LYS A 220 20.68 -4.16 -11.63
C LYS A 220 19.71 -5.26 -11.19
N VAL A 221 19.49 -5.32 -9.88
CA VAL A 221 18.37 -6.06 -9.28
C VAL A 221 17.29 -5.04 -8.94
N ILE A 222 16.12 -5.18 -9.55
CA ILE A 222 14.97 -4.31 -9.31
C ILE A 222 14.01 -5.05 -8.39
N ARG A 223 13.82 -4.51 -7.17
CA ARG A 223 12.88 -5.04 -6.17
C ARG A 223 11.58 -4.26 -6.26
N VAL A 224 10.47 -4.97 -6.47
CA VAL A 224 9.15 -4.39 -6.66
C VAL A 224 8.46 -4.29 -5.30
N ILE A 225 8.14 -3.06 -4.90
CA ILE A 225 7.37 -2.83 -3.68
C ILE A 225 5.89 -2.92 -4.05
N HIS A 226 5.29 -4.09 -3.82
CA HIS A 226 3.84 -4.21 -3.95
C HIS A 226 3.16 -3.54 -2.74
N PRO A 227 2.32 -2.51 -2.94
CA PRO A 227 1.62 -1.84 -1.83
C PRO A 227 0.73 -2.80 -1.03
N ASN A 228 0.30 -3.90 -1.65
CA ASN A 228 -0.49 -4.95 -0.99
C ASN A 228 0.32 -6.00 -0.23
N ASN A 229 1.63 -6.18 -0.50
CA ASN A 229 2.51 -7.14 0.20
C ASN A 229 3.32 -6.51 1.34
N LEU A 230 2.92 -5.34 1.83
CA LEU A 230 3.45 -4.87 3.11
C LEU A 230 2.97 -5.85 4.19
N ASN A 231 3.88 -6.73 4.63
CA ASN A 231 3.65 -7.68 5.72
C ASN A 231 2.91 -6.96 6.86
N MET A 232 1.99 -7.66 7.54
CA MET A 232 1.19 -7.10 8.63
C MET A 232 2.06 -6.39 9.69
N MET A 233 3.31 -6.83 9.84
CA MET A 233 4.36 -6.23 10.66
C MET A 233 4.90 -4.90 10.11
N GLY A 234 5.12 -4.79 8.80
CA GLY A 234 5.49 -3.53 8.12
C GLY A 234 4.36 -2.50 8.15
N LYS A 235 3.10 -2.93 8.00
CA LYS A 235 1.93 -2.05 8.19
C LYS A 235 1.83 -1.54 9.63
N ARG A 236 2.08 -2.40 10.62
CA ARG A 236 2.08 -2.05 12.04
C ARG A 236 3.23 -1.11 12.43
N VAL A 237 4.43 -1.36 11.93
CA VAL A 237 5.59 -0.49 12.19
C VAL A 237 5.41 0.85 11.50
N PHE A 238 4.99 0.88 10.22
CA PHE A 238 4.75 2.12 9.49
C PHE A 238 3.63 2.95 10.13
N LEU A 239 2.50 2.32 10.47
CA LEU A 239 1.38 2.99 11.15
C LEU A 239 1.79 3.46 12.56
N GLY A 240 2.57 2.66 13.28
CA GLY A 240 3.12 3.01 14.58
C GLY A 240 4.07 4.20 14.52
N THR A 241 5.00 4.24 13.56
CA THR A 241 5.93 5.35 13.35
C THR A 241 5.22 6.61 12.87
N LEU A 242 4.21 6.47 12.00
CA LEU A 242 3.39 7.59 11.53
C LEU A 242 2.53 8.16 12.66
N CYS A 243 1.90 7.30 13.48
CA CYS A 243 1.19 7.74 14.68
C CYS A 243 2.13 8.41 15.69
N LEU A 244 3.34 7.89 15.90
CA LEU A 244 4.31 8.51 16.80
C LEU A 244 4.76 9.88 16.29
N LEU A 245 5.08 10.01 15.00
CA LEU A 245 5.42 11.28 14.35
C LEU A 245 4.27 12.29 14.45
N LEU A 246 3.03 11.87 14.17
CA LEU A 246 1.85 12.70 14.32
C LEU A 246 1.62 13.10 15.79
N CYS A 247 1.78 12.19 16.75
CA CYS A 247 1.70 12.50 18.18
C CYS A 247 2.80 13.48 18.64
N THR A 248 4.02 13.38 18.11
CA THR A 248 5.10 14.33 18.41
C THR A 248 4.86 15.70 17.79
N ALA A 249 4.34 15.76 16.56
CA ALA A 249 3.97 17.03 15.92
C ALA A 249 2.82 17.71 16.67
N VAL A 250 1.87 16.92 17.17
CA VAL A 250 0.78 17.36 18.05
C VAL A 250 1.28 17.95 19.37
N ALA A 251 2.30 17.34 19.97
CA ALA A 251 2.85 17.82 21.24
C ALA A 251 3.58 19.17 21.14
N LEU A 252 3.94 19.63 19.93
CA LEU A 252 4.68 20.87 19.69
C LEU A 252 3.80 22.07 19.34
N GLY A 253 2.49 21.89 19.15
CA GLY A 253 1.56 22.99 18.85
C GLY A 253 1.30 23.88 20.07
N GLN A 254 1.74 25.15 20.03
CA GLN A 254 1.47 26.12 21.09
C GLN A 254 0.05 26.72 20.97
N ASP A 255 -0.70 26.81 22.07
CA ASP A 255 -2.02 27.43 22.10
C ASP A 255 -1.92 28.97 21.99
N LEU A 256 -2.72 29.57 21.10
CA LEU A 256 -2.78 31.03 20.91
C LEU A 256 -3.15 31.78 22.19
N TYR A 257 -3.92 31.16 23.10
CA TYR A 257 -4.24 31.76 24.41
C TYR A 257 -3.03 31.81 25.34
N GLU A 258 -2.23 30.74 25.36
CA GLU A 258 -0.98 30.67 26.13
C GLU A 258 0.07 31.63 25.55
N LEU A 259 0.14 31.74 24.22
CA LEU A 259 1.03 32.68 23.53
C LEU A 259 0.71 34.15 23.88
N LEU A 260 -0.56 34.51 24.02
CA LEU A 260 -0.97 35.83 24.51
C LEU A 260 -0.94 35.97 26.04
N GLY A 261 -0.72 34.88 26.78
CA GLY A 261 -0.74 34.85 28.25
C GLY A 261 -2.12 35.17 28.84
N VAL A 262 -3.20 34.78 28.16
CA VAL A 262 -4.59 35.08 28.58
C VAL A 262 -5.43 33.80 28.68
N SER A 263 -6.44 33.81 29.55
CA SER A 263 -7.38 32.69 29.67
C SER A 263 -8.28 32.58 28.43
N SER A 264 -8.73 31.37 28.08
CA SER A 264 -9.73 31.13 27.03
C SER A 264 -11.08 31.83 27.26
N SER A 265 -11.38 32.29 28.50
CA SER A 265 -12.53 33.15 28.80
C SER A 265 -12.23 34.65 28.80
N ALA A 266 -11.07 35.09 28.30
CA ALA A 266 -10.69 36.50 28.25
C ALA A 266 -11.60 37.31 27.32
N THR A 267 -11.94 38.52 27.75
CA THR A 267 -12.72 39.49 26.97
C THR A 267 -11.86 40.18 25.91
N ALA A 268 -12.49 40.77 24.87
CA ALA A 268 -11.77 41.50 23.82
C ALA A 268 -10.86 42.61 24.35
N SER A 269 -11.26 43.29 25.43
CA SER A 269 -10.45 44.33 26.08
C SER A 269 -9.21 43.77 26.80
N GLN A 270 -9.32 42.57 27.39
CA GLN A 270 -8.20 41.86 28.02
C GLN A 270 -7.19 41.36 26.99
N MET A 271 -7.66 40.78 25.88
CA MET A 271 -6.80 40.33 24.78
C MET A 271 -6.08 41.51 24.12
N LYS A 272 -6.77 42.63 23.88
CA LYS A 272 -6.17 43.86 23.36
C LYS A 272 -5.12 44.45 24.30
N ARG A 273 -5.34 44.36 25.62
CA ARG A 273 -4.36 44.82 26.62
C ARG A 273 -3.12 43.92 26.66
N ALA A 274 -3.30 42.60 26.60
CA ALA A 274 -2.21 41.64 26.56
C ALA A 274 -1.37 41.80 25.28
N TYR A 275 -2.02 41.90 24.12
CA TYR A 275 -1.36 42.17 22.85
C TYR A 275 -0.54 43.46 22.88
N ARG A 276 -1.09 44.58 23.39
CA ARG A 276 -0.34 45.85 23.51
C ARG A 276 0.90 45.71 24.38
N LYS A 277 0.80 44.97 25.50
CA LYS A 277 1.93 44.73 26.41
C LYS A 277 3.03 43.89 25.74
N LEU A 278 2.64 42.84 25.03
CA LEU A 278 3.57 41.92 24.35
C LEU A 278 4.16 42.56 23.09
N SER A 279 3.36 43.23 22.27
CA SER A 279 3.80 43.95 21.07
C SER A 279 4.84 45.03 21.39
N LEU A 280 4.69 45.75 22.51
CA LEU A 280 5.70 46.72 22.98
C LEU A 280 6.99 46.06 23.48
N LYS A 281 6.89 44.85 24.06
CA LYS A 281 8.03 44.08 24.58
C LYS A 281 8.85 43.45 23.45
N TYR A 282 8.18 42.94 22.42
CA TYR A 282 8.79 42.20 21.31
C TYR A 282 8.99 43.05 20.04
N HIS A 283 8.84 44.38 20.12
CA HIS A 283 9.01 45.26 18.95
C HIS A 283 10.46 45.26 18.44
N PRO A 284 10.72 44.99 17.14
CA PRO A 284 12.07 44.82 16.59
C PRO A 284 12.96 46.07 16.74
N ASP A 285 12.38 47.27 16.66
CA ASP A 285 13.12 48.54 16.76
C ASP A 285 13.65 48.87 18.17
N LYS A 286 13.21 48.14 19.19
CA LYS A 286 13.61 48.38 20.60
C LYS A 286 14.59 47.33 21.13
N GLN A 287 15.09 46.44 20.27
CA GLN A 287 15.90 45.28 20.64
C GLN A 287 17.34 45.40 20.11
N ALA A 288 18.27 44.83 20.88
CA ALA A 288 19.67 44.70 20.47
C ALA A 288 19.79 43.86 19.19
N GLU A 289 20.79 44.15 18.37
CA GLU A 289 20.97 43.60 17.01
C GLU A 289 21.03 42.07 16.99
N GLU A 290 21.64 41.47 18.01
CA GLU A 290 21.78 40.01 18.18
C GLU A 290 20.44 39.29 18.46
N ASN A 291 19.47 39.97 19.07
CA ASN A 291 18.17 39.39 19.43
C ASN A 291 17.04 39.80 18.47
N ARG A 292 17.35 40.59 17.44
CA ARG A 292 16.35 41.23 16.56
C ARG A 292 15.53 40.20 15.77
N GLU A 293 16.16 39.11 15.32
CA GLU A 293 15.49 38.06 14.55
C GLU A 293 14.54 37.20 15.40
N ALA A 294 14.99 36.73 16.56
CA ALA A 294 14.16 35.95 17.47
C ALA A 294 12.96 36.75 17.99
N MET A 295 13.15 38.04 18.28
CA MET A 295 12.06 38.93 18.73
C MET A 295 11.08 39.24 17.59
N LYS A 296 11.56 39.33 16.34
CA LYS A 296 10.70 39.49 15.15
C LYS A 296 9.83 38.26 14.94
N GLU A 297 10.37 37.04 15.10
CA GLU A 297 9.59 35.81 15.01
C GLU A 297 8.50 35.75 16.09
N GLU A 298 8.85 36.06 17.33
CA GLU A 298 7.91 36.07 18.45
C GLU A 298 6.81 37.13 18.27
N PHE A 299 7.19 38.31 17.75
CA PHE A 299 6.25 39.38 17.41
C PHE A 299 5.24 38.95 16.34
N VAL A 300 5.68 38.21 15.32
CA VAL A 300 4.79 37.65 14.27
C VAL A 300 3.80 36.65 14.88
N LYS A 301 4.28 35.74 15.75
CA LYS A 301 3.41 34.76 16.44
C LYS A 301 2.35 35.47 17.30
N ILE A 302 2.75 36.44 18.11
CA ILE A 302 1.85 37.22 18.98
C ILE A 302 0.81 38.00 18.15
N THR A 303 1.22 38.55 17.02
CA THR A 303 0.34 39.28 16.10
C THR A 303 -0.68 38.35 15.46
N ASN A 304 -0.27 37.15 15.02
CA ASN A 304 -1.19 36.16 14.47
C ASN A 304 -2.19 35.67 15.53
N ALA A 305 -1.73 35.38 16.75
CA ALA A 305 -2.60 34.98 17.85
C ALA A 305 -3.66 36.04 18.16
N TYR A 306 -3.27 37.32 18.24
CA TYR A 306 -4.23 38.40 18.45
C TYR A 306 -5.20 38.57 17.27
N ARG A 307 -4.74 38.42 16.02
CA ARG A 307 -5.59 38.51 14.83
C ARG A 307 -6.71 37.46 14.85
N VAL A 308 -6.37 36.21 15.17
CA VAL A 308 -7.34 35.11 15.24
C VAL A 308 -8.27 35.26 16.46
N LEU A 309 -7.74 35.63 17.62
CA LEU A 309 -8.52 35.68 18.87
C LEU A 309 -9.34 36.98 19.06
N SER A 310 -8.99 38.07 18.38
CA SER A 310 -9.71 39.35 18.49
C SER A 310 -10.99 39.42 17.66
N ASP A 311 -11.06 38.67 16.57
CA ASP A 311 -12.24 38.55 15.71
C ASP A 311 -13.20 37.47 16.25
N PRO A 312 -14.49 37.79 16.51
CA PRO A 312 -15.42 36.82 17.09
C PRO A 312 -15.64 35.56 16.24
N GLU A 313 -15.69 35.69 14.92
CA GLU A 313 -15.93 34.55 14.02
C GLU A 313 -14.68 33.67 13.90
N ARG A 314 -13.50 34.28 13.77
CA ARG A 314 -12.23 33.54 13.75
C ARG A 314 -11.94 32.88 15.10
N ARG A 315 -12.25 33.56 16.20
CA ARG A 315 -12.14 33.01 17.55
C ARG A 315 -13.07 31.83 17.73
N GLU A 316 -14.31 31.90 17.24
CA GLU A 316 -15.23 30.77 17.29
C GLU A 316 -14.71 29.59 16.45
N LYS A 317 -14.20 29.85 15.24
CA LYS A 317 -13.59 28.80 14.40
C LYS A 317 -12.35 28.18 15.07
N TYR A 318 -11.49 28.98 15.68
CA TYR A 318 -10.36 28.50 16.47
C TYR A 318 -10.85 27.74 17.71
N ASP A 319 -11.87 28.22 18.41
CA ASP A 319 -12.43 27.58 19.60
C ASP A 319 -13.14 26.24 19.30
N VAL A 320 -13.63 26.08 18.07
CA VAL A 320 -14.36 24.87 17.64
C VAL A 320 -13.42 23.89 16.93
N TYR A 321 -12.51 24.39 16.09
CA TYR A 321 -11.72 23.60 15.15
C TYR A 321 -10.21 23.73 15.33
N GLY A 322 -9.69 24.64 16.15
CA GLY A 322 -8.24 24.80 16.40
C GLY A 322 -7.41 25.31 15.22
N ILE A 323 -8.04 25.90 14.19
CA ILE A 323 -7.39 26.38 12.97
C ILE A 323 -7.06 27.88 13.13
N ALA A 324 -5.79 28.25 12.93
CA ALA A 324 -5.31 29.62 13.10
C ALA A 324 -5.00 30.36 11.77
N ASP A 325 -5.08 29.68 10.63
CA ASP A 325 -4.53 30.20 9.37
C ASP A 325 -5.60 30.66 8.38
N ASP A 326 -5.35 31.84 7.79
CA ASP A 326 -6.13 32.44 6.69
C ASP A 326 -5.71 31.87 5.30
N GLN A 327 -4.96 30.77 5.22
CA GLN A 327 -4.89 29.97 3.98
C GLN A 327 -6.17 29.12 3.87
N GLY A 328 -7.30 29.81 3.75
CA GLY A 328 -8.51 29.18 3.23
C GLY A 328 -8.25 28.79 1.78
N PHE A 329 -8.62 27.55 1.44
CA PHE A 329 -9.02 27.10 0.11
C PHE A 329 -8.85 28.17 -0.99
N GLU A 330 -7.69 28.18 -1.62
CA GLU A 330 -7.59 28.70 -2.97
C GLU A 330 -8.49 27.81 -3.86
N TYR A 331 -9.33 28.44 -4.68
CA TYR A 331 -10.20 27.76 -5.63
C TYR A 331 -9.40 26.72 -6.42
N VAL A 332 -9.68 25.44 -6.20
CA VAL A 332 -9.35 24.40 -7.18
C VAL A 332 -10.49 24.46 -8.19
N ASP A 333 -10.18 24.99 -9.37
CA ASP A 333 -11.02 24.93 -10.55
C ASP A 333 -11.37 23.46 -10.87
N ASP A 334 -12.63 23.21 -11.20
CA ASP A 334 -13.15 21.90 -11.59
C ASP A 334 -12.54 21.53 -12.96
N GLY A 335 -11.58 20.60 -12.96
CA GLY A 335 -10.97 20.10 -14.20
C GLY A 335 -10.14 18.84 -13.98
N ASP A 336 -10.76 17.70 -14.33
CA ASP A 336 -10.12 16.51 -14.87
C ASP A 336 -9.60 15.43 -13.88
N GLY A 337 -10.38 14.35 -13.79
CA GLY A 337 -9.92 12.96 -13.69
C GLY A 337 -8.95 12.58 -12.57
N VAL A 338 -9.48 12.19 -11.40
CA VAL A 338 -8.68 11.64 -10.30
C VAL A 338 -8.19 10.22 -10.64
N GLU A 339 -6.89 10.08 -10.91
CA GLU A 339 -6.15 8.81 -10.85
C GLU A 339 -5.56 8.58 -9.45
N ASP A 340 -5.55 7.33 -8.98
CA ASP A 340 -5.01 6.90 -7.69
C ASP A 340 -3.47 7.01 -7.65
N SER A 341 -2.98 8.19 -7.27
CA SER A 341 -1.56 8.46 -7.02
C SER A 341 -1.26 8.58 -5.53
N LEU A 342 0.01 8.35 -5.17
CA LEU A 342 0.58 8.48 -3.81
C LEU A 342 0.28 9.86 -3.17
N MET A 343 0.06 10.89 -3.99
CA MET A 343 -0.34 12.23 -3.57
C MET A 343 -1.76 12.29 -2.96
N ASN A 344 -2.69 11.39 -3.32
CA ASN A 344 -4.00 11.31 -2.68
C ASN A 344 -3.91 10.75 -1.26
N TRP A 345 -2.97 9.85 -0.98
CA TRP A 345 -2.74 9.35 0.39
C TRP A 345 -2.06 10.40 1.27
N VAL A 346 -1.11 11.15 0.71
CA VAL A 346 -0.53 12.32 1.39
C VAL A 346 -1.60 13.40 1.62
N GLY A 347 -2.48 13.62 0.64
CA GLY A 347 -3.64 14.51 0.74
C GLY A 347 -4.64 14.06 1.81
N LEU A 348 -4.97 12.76 1.88
CA LEU A 348 -5.87 12.20 2.91
C LEU A 348 -5.26 12.32 4.31
N VAL A 349 -3.96 12.04 4.46
CA VAL A 349 -3.23 12.21 5.72
C VAL A 349 -3.15 13.69 6.10
N ALA A 350 -2.96 14.60 5.13
CA ALA A 350 -3.01 16.04 5.37
C ALA A 350 -4.43 16.50 5.77
N VAL A 351 -5.49 16.00 5.13
CA VAL A 351 -6.89 16.32 5.50
C VAL A 351 -7.25 15.78 6.89
N LEU A 352 -6.78 14.58 7.25
CA LEU A 352 -6.96 14.03 8.59
C LEU A 352 -6.11 14.77 9.64
N ALA A 353 -4.90 15.19 9.27
CA ALA A 353 -3.99 15.95 10.13
C ALA A 353 -4.41 17.43 10.31
N VAL A 354 -5.09 18.02 9.34
CA VAL A 354 -5.64 19.38 9.44
C VAL A 354 -7.05 19.37 10.03
N GLY A 355 -7.83 18.30 9.80
CA GLY A 355 -9.24 18.22 10.22
C GLY A 355 -9.50 17.56 11.58
N ILE A 356 -8.83 16.45 11.89
CA ILE A 356 -9.14 15.64 13.10
C ILE A 356 -8.19 15.96 14.25
N ILE A 357 -6.91 16.21 13.94
CA ILE A 357 -5.88 16.45 14.94
C ILE A 357 -6.17 17.70 15.79
N PRO A 358 -6.55 18.87 15.24
CA PRO A 358 -6.90 20.04 16.05
C PRO A 358 -8.10 19.81 16.98
N ILE A 359 -9.07 19.01 16.52
CA ILE A 359 -10.28 18.64 17.29
C ILE A 359 -9.91 17.76 18.50
N VAL A 360 -8.95 16.84 18.35
CA VAL A 360 -8.48 15.97 19.44
C VAL A 360 -7.57 16.74 20.41
N VAL A 361 -6.71 17.62 19.90
CA VAL A 361 -5.81 18.47 20.70
C VAL A 361 -6.57 19.41 21.63
N MET A 362 -7.63 20.06 21.13
CA MET A 362 -8.43 20.97 21.96
C MET A 362 -9.40 20.27 22.92
N GLN A 363 -9.79 19.01 22.67
CA GLN A 363 -10.68 18.28 23.57
C GLN A 363 -10.00 17.90 24.89
N ARG A 364 -8.67 17.80 24.92
CA ARG A 364 -7.89 17.47 26.13
C ARG A 364 -7.76 18.64 27.12
N ASN A 365 -7.85 19.90 26.67
CA ASN A 365 -7.62 21.10 27.51
C ASN A 365 -8.88 21.90 27.90
N ARG A 366 -10.10 21.36 27.74
CA ARG A 366 -11.33 22.07 28.17
C ARG A 366 -11.76 21.76 29.61
N THR A 367 -11.28 22.56 30.55
CA THR A 367 -11.97 22.77 31.84
C THR A 367 -13.14 23.75 31.66
N LYS A 368 -14.35 23.27 31.31
CA LYS A 368 -15.67 23.89 31.65
C LYS A 368 -16.87 23.00 31.23
N PRO A 369 -18.01 23.08 31.94
CA PRO A 369 -18.95 21.96 32.08
C PRO A 369 -19.89 21.76 30.89
N LEU A 370 -20.07 20.48 30.53
CA LEU A 370 -20.90 19.87 29.48
C LEU A 370 -22.40 20.28 29.42
N LYS A 371 -22.89 21.18 30.28
CA LYS A 371 -24.33 21.50 30.39
C LYS A 371 -24.87 22.33 29.23
N LYS A 372 -24.21 23.41 28.81
CA LYS A 372 -24.69 24.27 27.69
C LYS A 372 -24.65 23.58 26.31
N ARG A 373 -23.65 22.72 26.08
CA ARG A 373 -23.53 21.92 24.82
C ARG A 373 -24.67 20.91 24.66
N ARG A 374 -25.15 20.30 25.76
CA ARG A 374 -26.27 19.36 25.72
C ARG A 374 -27.59 20.03 25.33
N GLU A 375 -27.82 21.27 25.74
CA GLU A 375 -29.06 21.99 25.41
C GLU A 375 -29.06 22.45 23.94
N ALA A 376 -27.92 22.94 23.44
CA ALA A 376 -27.77 23.31 22.03
C ALA A 376 -27.82 22.11 21.07
N LEU A 377 -27.22 20.97 21.44
CA LEU A 377 -27.31 19.74 20.65
C LEU A 377 -28.71 19.10 20.74
N ARG A 378 -29.42 19.24 21.87
CA ARG A 378 -30.81 18.78 22.01
C ARG A 378 -31.78 19.60 21.18
N SER A 379 -31.60 20.92 21.07
CA SER A 379 -32.45 21.76 20.22
C SER A 379 -32.24 21.43 18.74
N LEU A 380 -30.97 21.32 18.28
CA LEU A 380 -30.63 20.91 16.91
C LEU A 380 -31.11 19.50 16.56
N ALA A 381 -30.99 18.54 17.49
CA ALA A 381 -31.48 17.18 17.28
C ALA A 381 -33.01 17.13 17.22
N LYS A 382 -33.73 17.89 18.07
CA LYS A 382 -35.20 17.99 18.00
C LYS A 382 -35.67 18.56 16.67
N THR A 383 -35.01 19.60 16.16
CA THR A 383 -35.35 20.24 14.88
C THR A 383 -35.06 19.34 13.67
N ARG A 384 -34.08 18.42 13.78
CA ARG A 384 -33.76 17.43 12.72
C ARG A 384 -34.66 16.19 12.79
N LEU A 385 -35.03 15.74 14.00
CA LEU A 385 -35.92 14.58 14.20
C LEU A 385 -37.38 14.86 13.81
N THR A 386 -37.86 16.10 13.91
CA THR A 386 -39.20 16.46 13.40
C THR A 386 -39.25 16.52 11.86
N LYS A 387 -38.11 16.71 11.20
CA LYS A 387 -37.97 16.73 9.74
C LYS A 387 -37.82 15.34 9.12
N ALA A 388 -37.19 14.41 9.83
CA ALA A 388 -37.00 13.02 9.38
C ALA A 388 -38.10 12.12 9.97
N GLY A 389 -39.28 12.13 9.35
CA GLY A 389 -40.42 11.33 9.75
C GLY A 389 -40.27 9.84 9.48
N ASP A 390 -39.35 9.16 10.16
CA ASP A 390 -39.24 7.70 10.09
C ASP A 390 -39.32 7.04 11.48
N LYS A 391 -40.49 6.49 11.79
CA LYS A 391 -40.81 5.84 13.07
C LYS A 391 -40.14 4.46 13.23
N SER A 392 -39.48 3.94 12.19
CA SER A 392 -38.79 2.65 12.22
C SER A 392 -37.46 2.70 12.98
N PHE A 393 -36.67 3.76 12.75
CA PHE A 393 -35.30 3.88 13.27
C PHE A 393 -35.23 4.06 14.81
N THR A 394 -36.24 4.72 15.39
CA THR A 394 -36.30 5.01 16.83
C THR A 394 -36.56 3.75 17.68
N LYS A 395 -37.20 2.72 17.12
CA LYS A 395 -37.55 1.48 17.83
C LYS A 395 -36.36 0.51 17.91
N THR A 396 -35.53 0.45 16.87
CA THR A 396 -34.33 -0.39 16.83
C THR A 396 -33.23 0.17 17.74
N PHE A 397 -33.04 1.50 17.73
CA PHE A 397 -32.00 2.16 18.52
C PHE A 397 -32.27 2.10 20.05
N THR A 398 -33.54 2.13 20.46
CA THR A 398 -33.93 2.01 21.87
C THR A 398 -33.76 0.59 22.41
N LYS A 399 -33.92 -0.44 21.57
CA LYS A 399 -33.75 -1.84 21.96
C LYS A 399 -32.28 -2.20 22.18
N THR A 400 -31.38 -1.78 21.28
CA THR A 400 -29.94 -2.05 21.39
C THR A 400 -29.29 -1.30 22.56
N ARG A 401 -29.76 -0.07 22.84
CA ARG A 401 -29.26 0.73 23.97
C ARG A 401 -29.60 0.11 25.34
N LYS A 402 -30.80 -0.44 25.50
CA LYS A 402 -31.26 -1.04 26.76
C LYS A 402 -30.53 -2.34 27.10
N GLN A 403 -29.94 -2.99 26.09
CA GLN A 403 -29.30 -4.30 26.25
C GLN A 403 -27.83 -4.21 26.70
N TYR A 404 -27.16 -3.07 26.54
CA TYR A 404 -25.71 -2.94 26.77
C TYR A 404 -25.26 -1.72 27.58
N VAL A 405 -26.14 -0.76 27.88
CA VAL A 405 -25.75 0.49 28.58
C VAL A 405 -26.13 0.50 30.06
N ASP A 406 -27.10 -0.31 30.49
CA ASP A 406 -27.72 -0.19 31.83
C ASP A 406 -27.23 -1.22 32.87
N ASP A 407 -26.32 -2.15 32.54
CA ASP A 407 -25.74 -3.12 33.51
C ASP A 407 -24.21 -2.97 33.64
N PRO A 408 -23.71 -2.34 34.71
CA PRO A 408 -22.28 -2.08 34.92
C PRO A 408 -21.46 -3.31 35.34
N THR A 409 -22.07 -4.48 35.57
CA THR A 409 -21.33 -5.68 36.02
C THR A 409 -20.76 -6.52 34.87
N ARG A 410 -21.28 -6.41 33.64
CA ARG A 410 -20.73 -7.10 32.46
C ARG A 410 -19.57 -6.38 31.76
N ALA A 411 -19.29 -5.12 32.11
CA ALA A 411 -18.23 -4.33 31.47
C ALA A 411 -16.81 -4.74 31.90
N ARG A 412 -16.66 -5.45 33.03
CA ARG A 412 -15.33 -5.81 33.59
C ARG A 412 -14.75 -7.13 33.06
N THR A 413 -15.54 -7.95 32.37
CA THR A 413 -15.07 -9.22 31.80
C THR A 413 -14.59 -9.09 30.36
N LEU A 414 -14.68 -7.90 29.74
CA LEU A 414 -14.30 -7.69 28.34
C LEU A 414 -12.79 -7.55 28.13
N THR A 415 -12.03 -7.13 29.15
CA THR A 415 -10.57 -6.95 29.05
C THR A 415 -9.80 -8.27 29.01
N GLY A 416 -10.39 -9.37 29.49
CA GLY A 416 -9.73 -10.70 29.52
C GLY A 416 -10.08 -11.65 28.38
N VAL A 417 -11.17 -11.42 27.64
CA VAL A 417 -11.69 -12.36 26.63
C VAL A 417 -11.49 -11.85 25.19
N LEU A 418 -11.25 -10.56 24.97
CA LEU A 418 -11.03 -10.00 23.62
C LEU A 418 -9.60 -10.19 23.05
N VAL A 419 -8.75 -10.99 23.71
CA VAL A 419 -7.40 -11.34 23.20
C VAL A 419 -7.40 -12.72 22.50
N GLY A 420 -8.48 -13.49 22.58
CA GLY A 420 -8.64 -14.75 21.85
C GLY A 420 -9.81 -14.65 20.86
N ASP A 421 -9.49 -14.67 19.58
CA ASP A 421 -10.41 -14.95 18.46
C ASP A 421 -11.55 -13.96 18.17
N ALA A 422 -11.26 -12.88 17.43
CA ALA A 422 -12.17 -12.36 16.39
C ALA A 422 -11.50 -11.26 15.54
N LEU A 423 -11.82 -11.24 14.24
CA LEU A 423 -11.54 -10.11 13.34
C LEU A 423 -12.05 -8.79 13.95
N LEU A 424 -11.14 -7.84 14.18
CA LEU A 424 -11.51 -6.48 14.56
C LEU A 424 -11.86 -5.70 13.30
N ASP A 425 -13.15 -5.48 13.08
CA ASP A 425 -13.64 -4.48 12.13
C ASP A 425 -13.33 -3.06 12.61
N ALA A 426 -13.49 -2.08 11.71
CA ALA A 426 -13.20 -0.67 11.98
C ALA A 426 -14.01 -0.10 13.16
N ASP A 427 -15.21 -0.63 13.39
CA ASP A 427 -16.11 -0.20 14.45
C ASP A 427 -15.64 -0.68 15.84
N SER A 428 -15.02 -1.86 15.90
CA SER A 428 -14.43 -2.42 17.12
C SER A 428 -13.17 -1.67 17.58
N LEU A 429 -12.37 -1.17 16.63
CA LEU A 429 -11.22 -0.30 16.90
C LEU A 429 -11.63 1.09 17.39
N ALA A 430 -12.69 1.67 16.81
CA ALA A 430 -13.25 2.93 17.27
C ALA A 430 -13.79 2.82 18.72
N LEU A 431 -14.39 1.68 19.06
CA LEU A 431 -14.89 1.43 20.41
C LEU A 431 -13.76 1.25 21.43
N LEU A 432 -12.68 0.55 21.07
CA LEU A 432 -11.48 0.40 21.91
C LEU A 432 -10.76 1.75 22.16
N LEU A 433 -10.67 2.61 21.14
CA LEU A 433 -10.16 3.98 21.28
C LEU A 433 -11.05 4.83 22.19
N LEU A 434 -12.37 4.70 22.09
CA LEU A 434 -13.32 5.39 22.96
C LEU A 434 -13.27 4.89 24.41
N ILE A 435 -12.98 3.60 24.64
CA ILE A 435 -12.84 3.02 25.98
C ILE A 435 -11.50 3.45 26.62
N ALA A 436 -10.41 3.46 25.85
CA ALA A 436 -9.09 3.94 26.32
C ALA A 436 -9.11 5.44 26.68
N CYS A 437 -9.85 6.26 25.93
CA CYS A 437 -10.10 7.67 26.25
C CYS A 437 -11.02 7.90 27.47
N ARG A 438 -11.59 6.85 28.05
CA ARG A 438 -12.50 6.93 29.22
C ARG A 438 -11.82 6.54 30.53
N SER A 439 -10.65 5.93 30.47
CA SER A 439 -9.83 5.49 31.62
C SER A 439 -8.63 6.40 31.91
N LEU A 440 -8.39 7.41 31.08
CA LEU A 440 -7.49 8.54 31.29
C LEU A 440 -8.34 9.79 31.56
#